data_AF-A0A093ZBS7-F1
#
_entry.id   AF-A0A093ZBS7-F1
#
_cell.length_a   1.000
_cell.length_b   1.000
_cell.length_c   1.000
_cell.angle_alpha   90.00
_cell.angle_beta   90.00
_cell.angle_gamma   90.00
#
_symmetry.space_group_name_H-M   'P 1'
#
loop_
_entity.id
_entity.type
_entity.pdbx_description
1 polymer ?
#
loop_
_entity_poly.entity_id
_entity_poly.type
_entity_poly.pdbx_seq_one_letter_code
_entity_poly.pdbx_strand_id
1 'polypeptide(L)'
;MGGIIHVGARCRAEAGNQGWRGGVEGEARGGGDEWMDGGIGAFYVSALNIIHVAGTKGKGSTCAYTESLLLAHGTATGWPKSVGMYTSPHLLVPQERVRLNGTAIDERGFARYFFEVWERLFAAEKVAEE
;
A
#
# COMPACT_ATOMS: atom_id res chain seq x y z
N MET A 1 -3.50 16.42 -13.19
CA MET A 1 -2.50 16.10 -12.16
C MET A 1 -2.59 14.61 -11.87
N GLY A 2 -1.52 13.86 -12.14
CA GLY A 2 -1.56 12.40 -12.18
C GLY A 2 -1.67 11.78 -10.80
N GLY A 3 -2.76 11.05 -10.54
CA GLY A 3 -2.88 10.22 -9.34
C GLY A 3 -1.83 9.10 -9.35
N ILE A 4 -1.22 8.85 -8.21
CA ILE A 4 -0.36 7.69 -8.00
C ILE A 4 -1.24 6.53 -7.51
N ILE A 5 -1.02 5.33 -8.06
CA ILE A 5 -1.73 4.11 -7.66
C ILE A 5 -0.69 3.07 -7.23
N HIS A 6 -0.89 2.48 -6.05
CA HIS A 6 0.02 1.47 -5.49
C HIS A 6 -0.70 0.13 -5.39
N VAL A 7 -0.06 -0.93 -5.88
CA VAL A 7 -0.48 -2.32 -5.66
C VAL A 7 0.58 -2.97 -4.79
N GLY A 8 0.23 -3.37 -3.58
CA GLY A 8 1.15 -4.03 -2.64
C GLY A 8 0.83 -5.52 -2.53
N ALA A 9 1.81 -6.40 -2.76
CA ALA A 9 1.68 -7.84 -2.54
C ALA A 9 2.50 -8.25 -1.31
N ARG A 10 1.90 -8.98 -0.36
CA ARG A 10 2.63 -9.45 0.84
C ARG A 10 2.97 -10.94 0.72
N CYS A 11 4.21 -11.26 1.08
CA CYS A 11 4.64 -12.60 1.42
C CYS A 11 5.53 -12.57 2.66
N ARG A 12 5.18 -13.34 3.69
CA ARG A 12 6.16 -13.90 4.63
C ARG A 12 6.13 -15.41 4.38
N ALA A 13 7.13 -15.90 3.65
CA ALA A 13 7.44 -17.31 3.55
C ALA A 13 8.50 -17.60 4.63
N GLU A 14 8.09 -18.25 5.71
CA GLU A 14 9.02 -19.10 6.45
C GLU A 14 9.12 -20.41 5.68
N ALA A 15 10.20 -20.54 4.90
CA ALA A 15 10.92 -21.78 4.59
C ALA A 15 11.78 -21.58 3.33
N GLY A 16 13.09 -21.75 3.47
CA GLY A 16 13.96 -22.13 2.35
C GLY A 16 14.55 -20.99 1.52
N ASN A 17 15.62 -20.40 2.03
CA ASN A 17 16.82 -19.92 1.33
C ASN A 17 16.85 -19.94 -0.23
N GLN A 18 16.01 -19.17 -0.92
CA GLN A 18 16.28 -18.61 -2.27
C GLN A 18 15.55 -17.27 -2.42
N GLY A 19 16.20 -16.20 -1.94
CA GLY A 19 15.71 -14.83 -2.06
C GLY A 19 15.73 -14.34 -3.51
N TRP A 20 14.65 -13.67 -3.93
CA TRP A 20 14.61 -12.94 -5.19
C TRP A 20 15.58 -11.74 -5.08
N ARG A 21 16.76 -11.86 -5.68
CA ARG A 21 17.73 -10.76 -5.81
C ARG A 21 17.34 -9.89 -7.01
N GLY A 22 16.36 -9.02 -6.81
CA GLY A 22 16.09 -7.89 -7.69
C GLY A 22 16.37 -6.62 -6.91
N GLY A 23 17.60 -6.10 -7.01
CA GLY A 23 17.95 -4.81 -6.42
C GLY A 23 17.22 -3.69 -7.14
N VAL A 24 16.49 -2.86 -6.40
CA VAL A 24 16.11 -1.53 -6.86
C VAL A 24 17.01 -0.57 -6.10
N GLU A 25 18.21 -0.34 -6.63
CA GLU A 25 19.03 0.79 -6.20
C GLU A 25 18.38 2.06 -6.76
N GLY A 26 17.58 2.70 -5.90
CA GLY A 26 17.01 4.01 -6.13
C GLY A 26 17.15 4.80 -4.84
N GLU A 27 18.21 5.61 -4.75
CA GLU A 27 18.41 6.54 -3.65
C GLU A 27 17.28 7.57 -3.67
N ALA A 28 16.32 7.43 -2.76
CA ALA A 28 15.26 8.40 -2.54
C ALA A 28 15.89 9.64 -1.89
N ARG A 29 16.38 10.57 -2.71
CA ARG A 29 16.71 11.93 -2.25
C ARG A 29 15.50 12.83 -2.49
N GLY A 30 14.74 13.13 -1.44
CA GLY A 30 13.84 14.28 -1.43
C GLY A 30 12.61 14.17 -0.54
N GLY A 31 12.74 14.56 0.74
CA GLY A 31 11.76 15.38 1.46
C GLY A 31 10.35 14.82 1.70
N GLY A 32 10.16 13.50 1.80
CA GLY A 32 8.85 12.88 2.10
C GLY A 32 8.84 11.93 3.30
N ASP A 33 9.99 11.77 3.96
CA ASP A 33 10.29 10.60 4.80
C ASP A 33 9.85 10.82 6.26
N GLU A 34 9.75 12.08 6.67
CA GLU A 34 9.53 12.51 8.05
C GLU A 34 8.15 12.09 8.60
N TRP A 35 7.10 12.14 7.78
CA TRP A 35 5.76 11.66 8.16
C TRP A 35 5.63 10.14 8.17
N MET A 36 6.43 9.43 7.37
CA MET A 36 6.43 7.96 7.37
C MET A 36 7.09 7.43 8.65
N ASP A 37 8.09 8.13 9.19
CA ASP A 37 8.71 7.79 10.48
C ASP A 37 7.82 8.12 11.68
N GLY A 38 7.04 9.20 11.64
CA GLY A 38 6.21 9.66 12.76
C GLY A 38 4.91 8.86 13.00
N GLY A 39 4.41 8.10 12.01
CA GLY A 39 3.06 7.52 12.08
C GLY A 39 2.97 6.01 11.85
N ILE A 40 3.74 5.45 10.92
CA ILE A 40 3.69 4.03 10.55
C ILE A 40 5.12 3.63 10.20
N GLY A 41 5.93 3.29 11.22
CA GLY A 41 7.39 3.21 11.09
C GLY A 41 7.88 2.64 9.77
N ALA A 42 8.84 3.33 9.13
CA ALA A 42 9.33 3.11 7.77
C ALA A 42 9.62 1.63 7.43
N PHE A 43 9.99 0.85 8.44
CA PHE A 43 10.15 -0.60 8.39
C PHE A 43 8.97 -1.36 7.76
N TYR A 44 7.72 -0.95 8.02
CA TYR A 44 6.53 -1.65 7.51
C TYR A 44 6.36 -1.48 5.99
N VAL A 45 6.75 -0.34 5.44
CA VAL A 45 6.64 -0.05 4.01
C VAL A 45 7.74 -0.77 3.25
N SER A 46 8.97 -0.75 3.76
CA SER A 46 10.12 -1.44 3.14
C SER A 46 9.98 -2.97 3.10
N ALA A 47 9.11 -3.55 3.93
CA ALA A 47 8.84 -4.98 3.96
C ALA A 47 7.76 -5.45 2.95
N LEU A 48 7.14 -4.53 2.19
CA LEU A 48 6.11 -4.85 1.20
C LEU A 48 6.73 -5.04 -0.20
N ASN A 49 6.18 -5.95 -1.00
CA ASN A 49 6.47 -5.96 -2.44
C ASN A 49 5.53 -4.99 -3.13
N ILE A 50 6.05 -3.83 -3.56
CA ILE A 50 5.24 -2.73 -4.09
C ILE A 50 5.39 -2.67 -5.61
N ILE A 51 4.24 -2.65 -6.29
CA ILE A 51 4.10 -2.27 -7.69
C ILE A 51 3.53 -0.85 -7.70
N HIS A 52 4.35 0.11 -8.11
CA HIS A 52 3.95 1.51 -8.22
C HIS A 52 3.59 1.83 -9.68
N VAL A 53 2.34 2.28 -9.90
CA VAL A 53 1.82 2.60 -11.23
C VAL A 53 1.61 4.11 -11.34
N ALA A 54 2.46 4.76 -12.14
CA ALA A 54 2.37 6.18 -12.49
C ALA A 54 2.00 6.36 -13.98
N GLY A 55 1.39 7.50 -14.32
CA GLY A 55 1.04 7.83 -15.70
C GLY A 55 -0.17 8.75 -15.85
N THR A 56 -0.47 9.18 -17.07
CA THR A 56 -1.58 10.13 -17.32
C THR A 56 -2.92 9.42 -17.46
N LYS A 57 -2.95 8.28 -18.18
CA LYS A 57 -4.15 7.48 -18.43
C LYS A 57 -3.89 6.00 -18.14
N GLY A 58 -4.96 5.22 -17.97
CA GLY A 58 -4.87 3.76 -17.84
C GLY A 58 -4.40 3.22 -16.49
N LYS A 59 -3.96 4.05 -15.54
CA LYS A 59 -3.47 3.57 -14.23
C LYS A 59 -4.47 2.69 -13.49
N GLY A 60 -5.74 3.13 -13.41
CA GLY A 60 -6.79 2.40 -12.72
C GLY A 60 -7.04 1.03 -13.36
N SER A 61 -7.14 0.97 -14.69
CA SER A 61 -7.28 -0.29 -15.42
C SER A 61 -6.05 -1.19 -15.30
N THR A 62 -4.84 -0.62 -15.35
CA THR A 62 -3.61 -1.39 -15.14
C THR A 62 -3.59 -2.02 -13.76
N CYS A 63 -3.93 -1.27 -12.71
CA CYS A 63 -3.94 -1.80 -11.35
C CYS A 63 -5.03 -2.84 -11.12
N ALA A 64 -6.21 -2.67 -11.72
CA ALA A 64 -7.26 -3.68 -11.69
C ALA A 64 -6.82 -4.99 -12.37
N TYR A 65 -6.16 -4.90 -13.53
CA TYR A 65 -5.60 -6.08 -14.20
C TYR A 65 -4.48 -6.73 -13.37
N THR A 66 -3.58 -5.94 -12.81
CA THR A 66 -2.50 -6.43 -11.95
C THR A 66 -3.05 -7.13 -10.69
N GLU A 67 -4.05 -6.54 -10.01
CA GLU A 67 -4.72 -7.15 -8.85
C GLU A 67 -5.35 -8.50 -9.25
N SER A 68 -6.12 -8.54 -10.34
CA SER A 68 -6.76 -9.77 -10.81
C SER A 68 -5.75 -10.87 -11.16
N LEU A 69 -4.64 -10.51 -11.81
CA LEU A 69 -3.60 -11.47 -12.17
C LEU A 69 -2.88 -12.03 -10.94
N LEU A 70 -2.54 -11.17 -9.98
CA LEU A 70 -1.89 -11.59 -8.73
C LEU A 70 -2.81 -12.45 -7.87
N LEU A 71 -4.11 -12.16 -7.84
CA LEU A 71 -5.10 -12.99 -7.14
C LEU A 71 -5.24 -14.38 -7.76
N ALA A 72 -5.35 -14.44 -9.09
CA ALA A 72 -5.41 -15.70 -9.82
C ALA A 72 -4.13 -16.53 -9.61
N HIS A 73 -2.96 -15.87 -9.68
CA HIS A 73 -1.67 -16.50 -9.42
C HIS A 73 -1.57 -17.01 -7.99
N GLY A 74 -1.93 -16.19 -6.99
CA GLY A 74 -1.94 -16.58 -5.57
C GLY A 74 -2.87 -17.76 -5.28
N THR A 75 -4.00 -17.82 -5.95
CA THR A 75 -4.91 -18.98 -5.86
C THR A 75 -4.29 -20.25 -6.42
N ALA A 76 -3.53 -20.15 -7.52
CA ALA A 76 -2.93 -21.30 -8.19
C ALA A 76 -1.62 -21.80 -7.54
N THR A 77 -0.79 -20.88 -7.04
CA THR A 77 0.58 -21.20 -6.57
C THR A 77 0.74 -21.09 -5.05
N GLY A 78 -0.26 -20.54 -4.36
CA GLY A 78 -0.16 -20.18 -2.94
C GLY A 78 0.62 -18.88 -2.69
N TRP A 79 1.09 -18.19 -3.74
CA TRP A 79 1.80 -16.92 -3.64
C TRP A 79 1.34 -15.90 -4.70
N PRO A 80 1.10 -14.63 -4.34
CA PRO A 80 1.14 -14.05 -2.99
C PRO A 80 -0.06 -14.47 -2.12
N LYS A 81 0.12 -14.51 -0.79
CA LYS A 81 -0.96 -14.86 0.16
C LYS A 81 -2.02 -13.76 0.30
N SER A 82 -1.62 -12.52 0.08
CA SER A 82 -2.52 -11.37 0.13
C SER A 82 -2.08 -10.28 -0.84
N VAL A 83 -3.05 -9.69 -1.52
CA VAL A 83 -2.86 -8.59 -2.47
C VAL A 83 -3.65 -7.39 -1.95
N GLY A 84 -2.99 -6.25 -1.81
CA GLY A 84 -3.59 -4.97 -1.50
C GLY A 84 -3.53 -4.03 -2.70
N MET A 85 -4.57 -3.23 -2.89
CA MET A 85 -4.63 -2.22 -3.93
C MET A 85 -5.08 -0.88 -3.35
N TYR A 86 -4.35 0.17 -3.70
CA TYR A 86 -4.68 1.55 -3.38
C TYR A 86 -4.89 2.39 -4.63
N THR A 87 -6.11 2.89 -4.87
CA THR A 87 -6.48 3.69 -6.05
C THR A 87 -7.12 5.03 -5.68
N SER A 88 -7.00 6.03 -6.56
CA SER A 88 -7.69 7.31 -6.42
C SER A 88 -8.09 7.90 -7.79
N PRO A 89 -9.16 8.71 -7.86
CA PRO A 89 -10.16 8.99 -6.82
C PRO A 89 -11.09 7.78 -6.55
N HIS A 90 -12.00 7.90 -5.58
CA HIS A 90 -13.15 6.99 -5.42
C HIS A 90 -14.36 7.52 -6.19
N LEU A 91 -15.34 6.66 -6.47
CA LEU A 91 -16.57 7.06 -7.16
C LEU A 91 -17.72 7.33 -6.19
N LEU A 92 -18.02 6.41 -5.26
CA LEU A 92 -19.13 6.57 -4.32
C LEU A 92 -18.62 6.77 -2.90
N VAL A 93 -17.72 5.90 -2.44
CA VAL A 93 -17.28 5.88 -1.04
C VAL A 93 -15.76 5.72 -0.91
N PRO A 94 -15.11 6.34 0.10
CA PRO A 94 -13.65 6.33 0.24
C PRO A 94 -13.02 4.96 0.45
N GLN A 95 -13.77 4.00 0.95
CA GLN A 95 -13.37 2.60 1.12
C GLN A 95 -12.94 1.97 -0.21
N GLU A 96 -13.51 2.39 -1.34
CA GLU A 96 -13.14 1.92 -2.68
C GLU A 96 -11.65 2.13 -2.98
N ARG A 97 -11.03 3.13 -2.33
CA ARG A 97 -9.61 3.43 -2.51
C ARG A 97 -8.70 2.38 -1.89
N VAL A 98 -9.16 1.60 -0.93
CA VAL A 98 -8.33 0.63 -0.20
C VAL A 98 -8.98 -0.75 -0.30
N ARG A 99 -8.37 -1.61 -1.11
CA ARG A 99 -8.84 -2.98 -1.35
C ARG A 99 -7.84 -3.99 -0.84
N LEU A 100 -8.35 -5.06 -0.24
CA LEU A 100 -7.60 -6.22 0.19
C LEU A 100 -8.27 -7.45 -0.43
N ASN A 101 -7.46 -8.25 -1.12
CA ASN A 101 -7.88 -9.43 -1.85
C ASN A 101 -9.10 -9.19 -2.77
N GLY A 102 -9.07 -8.10 -3.53
CA GLY A 102 -10.16 -7.74 -4.46
C GLY A 102 -11.42 -7.16 -3.81
N THR A 103 -11.43 -6.96 -2.49
CA THR A 103 -12.59 -6.43 -1.76
C THR A 103 -12.23 -5.12 -1.06
N ALA A 104 -13.08 -4.10 -1.15
CA ALA A 104 -12.90 -2.86 -0.41
C ALA A 104 -12.99 -3.12 1.10
N ILE A 105 -12.21 -2.38 1.89
CA ILE A 105 -12.33 -2.48 3.36
C ILE A 105 -13.71 -2.02 3.81
N ASP A 106 -14.22 -2.57 4.90
CA ASP A 106 -15.52 -2.18 5.45
C ASP A 106 -15.44 -0.79 6.11
N GLU A 107 -16.61 -0.18 6.34
CA GLU A 107 -16.71 1.14 6.95
C GLU A 107 -16.07 1.21 8.34
N ARG A 108 -16.28 0.16 9.16
CA ARG A 108 -15.69 0.08 10.51
C ARG A 108 -14.17 -0.01 10.46
N GLY A 109 -13.63 -0.84 9.57
CA GLY A 109 -12.20 -0.96 9.35
C GLY A 109 -11.60 0.34 8.84
N PHE A 110 -12.23 0.98 7.86
CA PHE A 110 -11.80 2.28 7.35
C PHE A 110 -11.75 3.32 8.47
N ALA A 111 -12.83 3.50 9.22
CA ALA A 111 -12.90 4.47 10.31
C ALA A 111 -11.83 4.22 11.37
N ARG A 112 -11.64 2.96 11.79
CA ARG A 112 -10.60 2.59 12.76
C ARG A 112 -9.21 3.03 12.30
N TYR A 113 -8.82 2.66 11.09
CA TYR A 113 -7.48 2.99 10.58
C TYR A 113 -7.31 4.48 10.28
N PHE A 114 -8.38 5.15 9.84
CA PHE A 114 -8.38 6.59 9.66
C PHE A 114 -8.07 7.30 10.98
N PHE A 115 -8.82 6.99 12.05
CA PHE A 115 -8.59 7.62 13.35
C PHE A 115 -7.25 7.21 13.96
N GLU A 116 -6.78 5.99 13.75
CA GLU A 116 -5.45 5.58 14.19
C GLU A 116 -4.34 6.47 13.58
N VAL A 117 -4.41 6.76 12.28
CA VAL A 117 -3.45 7.64 11.62
C VAL A 117 -3.66 9.09 12.04
N TRP A 118 -4.91 9.54 12.09
CA TRP A 118 -5.28 10.89 12.52
C TRP A 118 -4.71 11.21 13.90
N GLU A 119 -5.00 10.38 14.90
CA GLU A 119 -4.52 10.59 16.27
C GLU A 119 -2.99 10.62 16.34
N ARG A 120 -2.29 9.78 15.56
CA ARG A 120 -0.81 9.81 15.54
C ARG A 120 -0.25 11.09 14.93
N LEU A 121 -0.84 11.55 13.82
CA LEU A 121 -0.41 12.78 13.15
C LEU A 121 -0.64 14.01 14.02
N PHE A 122 -1.80 14.09 14.68
CA PHE A 122 -2.19 15.26 15.47
C PHE A 122 -1.80 15.19 16.96
N ALA A 123 -1.44 14.02 17.49
CA ALA A 123 -0.82 13.92 18.82
C ALA A 123 0.63 14.43 18.81
N ALA A 124 1.35 14.27 17.69
CA ALA A 124 2.71 14.77 17.51
C ALA A 124 2.78 16.31 17.50
N GLU A 125 1.72 16.99 17.05
CA GLU A 125 1.65 18.46 17.06
C GLU A 125 1.63 19.03 18.49
N LYS A 126 1.05 18.32 19.47
CA LYS A 126 0.99 18.78 20.86
C LYS A 126 2.31 18.75 21.62
N VAL A 127 3.29 17.96 21.16
CA VAL A 127 4.60 17.85 21.83
C VAL A 127 5.57 18.94 21.35
N ALA A 128 5.29 19.59 20.22
CA ALA A 128 6.13 20.67 19.69
C ALA A 128 5.78 22.06 20.25
N GLU A 129 4.69 22.18 21.02
CA GLU A 129 4.15 23.45 21.54
C GLU A 129 4.27 23.61 23.07
N GLU A 130 4.87 22.64 23.77
CA GLU A 130 5.24 22.70 25.21
C GLU A 130 6.77 22.79 25.39
#